data_AF-A0A4Q5A3D7-F1
#
_entry.id   AF-A0A4Q5A3D7-F1
#
_cell.length_a   1.000
_cell.length_b   1.000
_cell.length_c   1.000
_cell.angle_alpha   90.00
_cell.angle_beta   90.00
_cell.angle_gamma   90.00
#
_symmetry.space_group_name_H-M   'P 1'
#
loop_
_entity.id
_entity.type
_entity.pdbx_description
1 polymer ?
#
loop_
_entity_poly.entity_id
_entity_poly.type
_entity_poly.pdbx_seq_one_letter_code
_entity_poly.pdbx_strand_id
1 'polypeptide(L)'
;MIMAVVRPTVESLERWLRDELSIPAGDDDRIAAAIRRAQQYVNAAIGASAERVDNETWSDCVITCAADLYNSRNARLGIMDANTDGVEPFRVPTDPLRAVWPKLNAVGVMCGGSVIA
;
A
#
# COMPACT_ATOMS: atom_id res chain seq x y z
N MET A 1 28.33 -9.34 -11.18
CA MET A 1 28.05 -9.52 -9.74
C MET A 1 26.78 -8.73 -9.45
N ILE A 2 25.61 -9.36 -9.53
CA ILE A 2 24.34 -8.69 -9.29
C ILE A 2 24.21 -8.59 -7.76
N MET A 3 24.33 -7.39 -7.19
CA MET A 3 24.02 -7.21 -5.78
C MET A 3 22.54 -7.50 -5.61
N ALA A 4 22.21 -8.54 -4.84
CA ALA A 4 20.82 -8.78 -4.45
C ALA A 4 20.35 -7.52 -3.71
N VAL A 5 19.35 -6.83 -4.26
CA VAL A 5 18.74 -5.68 -3.61
C VAL A 5 18.03 -6.18 -2.35
N VAL A 6 18.62 -5.93 -1.20
CA VAL A 6 18.05 -6.30 0.10
C VAL A 6 16.89 -5.36 0.38
N ARG A 7 15.66 -5.90 0.41
CA ARG A 7 14.47 -5.10 0.73
C ARG A 7 14.52 -4.59 2.18
N PRO A 8 13.93 -3.42 2.48
CA PRO A 8 13.82 -2.92 3.84
C PRO A 8 13.10 -3.90 4.78
N THR A 9 13.47 -3.86 6.06
CA THR A 9 12.88 -4.73 7.09
C THR A 9 11.43 -4.36 7.36
N VAL A 10 10.67 -5.32 7.88
CA VAL A 10 9.27 -5.08 8.30
C VAL A 10 9.20 -3.97 9.34
N GLU A 11 10.12 -3.94 10.30
CA GLU A 11 10.20 -2.89 11.34
C GLU A 11 10.37 -1.49 10.75
N SER A 12 11.15 -1.36 9.66
CA SER A 12 11.32 -0.08 8.97
C SER A 12 10.01 0.36 8.29
N LEU A 13 9.31 -0.59 7.66
CA LEU A 13 8.00 -0.35 7.03
C LEU A 13 6.93 0.00 8.06
N GLU A 14 6.94 -0.66 9.23
CA GLU A 14 6.02 -0.38 10.33
C GLU A 14 6.20 1.04 10.84
N ARG A 15 7.44 1.47 11.07
CA ARG A 15 7.75 2.85 11.46
C ARG A 15 7.26 3.85 10.41
N TRP A 16 7.59 3.64 9.13
CA TRP A 16 7.17 4.56 8.08
C TRP A 16 5.65 4.63 7.90
N LEU A 17 4.94 3.50 8.03
CA LEU A 17 3.48 3.50 7.97
C LEU A 17 2.85 4.23 9.15
N ARG A 18 3.44 4.11 10.34
CA ARG A 18 3.01 4.87 11.53
C ARG A 18 3.19 6.36 11.34
N ASP A 19 4.34 6.76 10.80
CA ASP A 19 4.65 8.17 10.51
C ASP A 19 3.68 8.74 9.46
N GLU A 20 3.43 7.99 8.37
CA GLU A 20 2.51 8.38 7.28
C GLU A 20 1.08 8.58 7.76
N LEU A 21 0.57 7.68 8.61
CA LEU A 21 -0.82 7.67 9.05
C LEU A 21 -1.04 8.32 10.43
N SER A 22 0.01 8.82 11.08
CA SER A 22 -0.03 9.34 12.45
C SER A 22 -0.70 8.37 13.45
N ILE A 23 -0.42 7.06 13.33
CA ILE A 23 -1.07 6.01 14.15
C ILE A 23 -0.45 5.98 15.56
N PRO A 24 -1.25 6.11 16.64
CA PRO A 24 -0.78 5.97 18.01
C PRO A 24 -0.19 4.58 18.31
N ALA A 25 0.58 4.46 19.39
CA ALA A 25 1.04 3.16 19.87
C ALA A 25 -0.16 2.24 20.21
N GLY A 26 -0.02 0.93 19.97
CA GLY A 26 -1.01 -0.09 20.37
C GLY A 26 -1.76 -0.83 19.25
N ASP A 27 -1.63 -0.42 17.98
CA ASP A 27 -2.24 -1.13 16.84
C ASP A 27 -1.21 -1.94 16.00
N ASP A 28 -0.19 -2.49 16.68
CA ASP A 28 0.96 -3.18 16.07
C ASP A 28 0.54 -4.38 15.20
N ASP A 29 -0.34 -5.25 15.70
CA ASP A 29 -0.80 -6.43 14.99
C ASP A 29 -1.50 -6.09 13.67
N ARG A 30 -2.24 -4.98 13.64
CA ARG A 30 -2.96 -4.53 12.46
C ARG A 30 -2.03 -3.91 11.43
N ILE A 31 -1.07 -3.09 11.88
CA ILE A 31 -0.02 -2.52 11.02
C ILE A 31 0.78 -3.66 10.39
N ALA A 32 1.23 -4.64 11.19
CA ALA A 32 1.95 -5.80 10.70
C ALA A 32 1.11 -6.61 9.68
N ALA A 33 -0.19 -6.80 9.95
CA ALA A 33 -1.08 -7.49 9.02
C ALA A 33 -1.33 -6.72 7.71
N ALA A 34 -1.39 -5.38 7.75
CA ALA A 34 -1.52 -4.54 6.58
C ALA A 34 -0.25 -4.58 5.71
N ILE A 35 0.93 -4.45 6.33
CA ILE A 35 2.22 -4.53 5.65
C ILE A 35 2.43 -5.89 5.00
N ARG A 36 2.16 -7.00 5.71
CA ARG A 36 2.28 -8.35 5.13
C ARG A 36 1.42 -8.52 3.87
N ARG A 37 0.17 -8.03 3.89
CA ARG A 37 -0.71 -8.09 2.72
C ARG A 37 -0.24 -7.18 1.59
N ALA A 38 0.18 -5.96 1.92
CA ALA A 38 0.71 -5.01 0.95
C ALA A 38 1.95 -5.58 0.24
N GLN A 39 2.89 -6.18 0.98
CA GLN A 39 4.05 -6.86 0.40
C GLN A 39 3.63 -7.97 -0.55
N GLN A 40 2.64 -8.80 -0.19
CA GLN A 40 2.13 -9.86 -1.07
C GLN A 40 1.55 -9.28 -2.38
N TYR A 41 0.70 -8.26 -2.29
CA TYR A 41 0.08 -7.65 -3.47
C TYR A 41 1.09 -6.92 -4.36
N VAL A 42 2.00 -6.13 -3.77
CA VAL A 42 3.02 -5.39 -4.50
C VAL A 42 4.02 -6.34 -5.16
N ASN A 43 4.48 -7.38 -4.46
CA ASN A 43 5.39 -8.37 -5.04
C ASN A 43 4.72 -9.17 -6.18
N ALA A 44 3.43 -9.52 -6.03
CA ALA A 44 2.68 -10.17 -7.09
C ALA A 44 2.50 -9.27 -8.32
N ALA A 45 2.25 -7.98 -8.11
CA ALA A 45 2.12 -7.00 -9.18
C ALA A 45 3.45 -6.78 -9.93
N ILE A 46 4.56 -6.65 -9.20
CA ILE A 46 5.89 -6.46 -9.78
C ILE A 46 6.35 -7.70 -10.56
N GLY A 47 6.08 -8.90 -10.03
CA GLY A 47 6.38 -10.17 -10.68
C GLY A 47 7.83 -10.28 -11.16
N ALA A 48 8.02 -10.65 -12.42
CA ALA A 48 9.34 -10.83 -13.04
C ALA A 48 10.14 -9.52 -13.19
N SER A 49 9.53 -8.35 -12.93
CA SER A 49 10.23 -7.06 -13.00
C SER A 49 10.87 -6.64 -11.68
N ALA A 50 10.97 -7.53 -10.70
CA ALA A 50 11.50 -7.24 -9.36
C ALA A 50 12.90 -6.61 -9.37
N GLU A 51 13.75 -6.99 -10.33
CA GLU A 51 15.10 -6.46 -10.48
C GLU A 51 15.14 -5.00 -10.96
N ARG A 52 14.05 -4.50 -11.56
CA ARG A 52 13.94 -3.11 -12.06
C ARG A 52 13.40 -2.14 -11.03
N VAL A 53 12.83 -2.65 -9.94
CA VAL A 53 12.21 -1.83 -8.90
C VAL A 53 13.19 -1.69 -7.74
N ASP A 54 13.74 -0.49 -7.57
CA ASP A 54 14.60 -0.15 -6.44
C ASP A 54 13.85 -0.22 -5.10
N ASN A 55 14.59 -0.05 -4.01
CA ASN A 55 14.03 -0.13 -2.67
C ASN A 55 13.09 1.02 -2.35
N GLU A 56 13.39 2.23 -2.84
CA GLU A 56 12.57 3.42 -2.56
C GLU A 56 11.19 3.28 -3.19
N THR A 57 11.14 2.92 -4.48
CA THR A 57 9.89 2.69 -5.22
C THR A 57 9.10 1.53 -4.61
N TRP A 58 9.79 0.42 -4.29
CA TRP A 58 9.13 -0.73 -3.67
C TRP A 58 8.53 -0.37 -2.31
N SER A 59 9.27 0.34 -1.47
CA SER A 59 8.79 0.77 -0.15
C SER A 59 7.64 1.74 -0.27
N ASP A 60 7.71 2.72 -1.16
CA ASP A 60 6.62 3.66 -1.42
C ASP A 60 5.34 2.92 -1.87
N CYS A 61 5.46 1.94 -2.76
CA CYS A 61 4.34 1.09 -3.18
C CYS A 61 3.75 0.28 -2.00
N VAL A 62 4.60 -0.31 -1.16
CA VAL A 62 4.15 -1.10 0.01
C VAL A 62 3.48 -0.22 1.05
N ILE A 63 4.02 0.95 1.37
CA ILE A 63 3.43 1.90 2.33
C ILE A 63 2.09 2.42 1.81
N THR A 64 2.01 2.82 0.54
CA THR A 64 0.77 3.26 -0.09
C THR A 64 -0.31 2.18 -0.01
N CYS A 65 0.01 0.94 -0.39
CA CYS A 65 -0.94 -0.17 -0.34
C CYS A 65 -1.34 -0.54 1.10
N ALA A 66 -0.38 -0.53 2.04
CA ALA A 66 -0.65 -0.81 3.44
C ALA A 66 -1.56 0.24 4.07
N ALA A 67 -1.40 1.52 3.70
CA ALA A 67 -2.26 2.60 4.14
C ALA A 67 -3.72 2.42 3.67
N ASP A 68 -3.92 2.09 2.40
CA ASP A 68 -5.25 1.79 1.85
C ASP A 68 -5.90 0.58 2.55
N LEU A 69 -5.13 -0.48 2.81
CA LEU A 69 -5.60 -1.68 3.53
C LEU A 69 -5.95 -1.38 4.99
N TYR A 70 -5.16 -0.53 5.65
CA TYR A 70 -5.41 -0.12 7.02
C TYR A 70 -6.68 0.72 7.13
N ASN A 71 -6.84 1.71 6.25
CA ASN A 71 -7.98 2.63 6.20
C ASN A 71 -9.28 1.93 5.78
N SER A 72 -9.23 1.02 4.80
CA SER A 72 -10.40 0.22 4.37
C SER A 72 -10.95 -0.66 5.49
N ARG A 73 -10.08 -1.22 6.35
CA ARG A 73 -10.49 -1.95 7.55
C ARG A 73 -11.06 -1.02 8.62
N ASN A 74 -10.55 0.22 8.74
CA ASN A 74 -11.10 1.21 9.68
C ASN A 74 -12.53 1.58 9.30
N ALA A 75 -12.73 1.91 8.02
CA ALA A 75 -14.04 2.25 7.46
C ALA A 75 -15.07 1.12 7.63
N ARG A 76 -14.62 -0.15 7.66
CA ARG A 76 -15.47 -1.33 7.89
C ARG A 76 -15.78 -1.62 9.37
N LEU A 77 -14.90 -1.23 10.30
CA LEU A 77 -15.02 -1.55 11.73
C LEU A 77 -15.72 -0.45 12.55
N GLY A 78 -15.93 0.74 11.99
CA GLY A 78 -16.80 1.76 12.57
C GLY A 78 -16.28 3.18 12.31
N ILE A 79 -17.21 4.12 12.17
CA ILE A 79 -16.99 5.58 12.13
C ILE A 79 -16.51 6.12 10.76
N MET A 80 -17.39 6.10 9.76
CA MET A 80 -17.68 7.38 9.10
C MET A 80 -18.98 7.82 9.74
N ASP A 81 -18.88 8.76 10.69
CA ASP A 81 -20.02 9.31 11.41
C ASP A 81 -20.94 9.96 10.37
N ALA A 82 -21.98 9.24 9.97
CA ALA A 82 -22.92 9.63 8.93
C ALA A 82 -23.94 10.67 9.44
N ASN A 83 -23.49 11.58 10.30
CA ASN A 83 -24.33 12.61 10.94
C ASN A 83 -23.59 13.95 11.04
N THR A 84 -23.15 14.52 9.92
CA THR A 84 -23.04 15.98 9.76
C THR A 84 -23.13 16.30 8.27
N ASP A 85 -24.04 17.22 7.95
CA ASP A 85 -24.49 17.64 6.63
C ASP A 85 -23.44 17.61 5.50
N GLY A 86 -23.74 16.83 4.44
CA GLY A 86 -23.23 17.09 3.08
C GLY A 86 -21.91 16.44 2.66
N VAL A 87 -21.31 15.55 3.43
CA VAL A 87 -20.09 14.84 3.00
C VAL A 87 -20.45 13.59 2.21
N GLU A 88 -20.17 13.57 0.91
CA GLU A 88 -20.34 12.37 0.09
C GLU A 88 -19.44 11.23 0.62
N PRO A 89 -19.94 9.99 0.69
CA PRO A 89 -19.15 8.85 1.13
C PRO A 89 -17.96 8.69 0.19
N PHE A 90 -16.75 8.93 0.69
CA PHE A 90 -15.55 8.61 -0.06
C PHE A 90 -15.58 7.09 -0.32
N ARG A 91 -15.67 6.69 -1.59
CA ARG A 91 -15.53 5.28 -1.93
C ARG A 91 -14.07 4.92 -1.74
N VAL A 92 -13.77 4.23 -0.64
CA VAL A 92 -12.52 3.50 -0.49
C VAL A 92 -12.36 2.61 -1.74
N PRO A 93 -11.29 2.76 -2.54
CA PRO A 93 -11.05 1.90 -3.68
C PRO A 93 -11.11 0.43 -3.25
N THR A 94 -11.92 -0.39 -3.93
CA THR A 94 -11.99 -1.83 -3.64
C THR A 94 -10.70 -2.55 -4.03
N ASP A 95 -9.92 -1.95 -4.93
CA ASP A 95 -8.60 -2.44 -5.33
C ASP A 95 -7.49 -1.71 -4.54
N PRO A 96 -6.80 -2.40 -3.61
CA PRO A 96 -5.73 -1.82 -2.80
C PRO A 96 -4.45 -1.51 -3.60
N LEU A 97 -4.38 -1.90 -4.88
CA LEU A 97 -3.25 -1.58 -5.77
C LEU A 97 -3.54 -0.38 -6.68
N ARG A 98 -4.74 0.20 -6.63
CA ARG A 98 -5.12 1.31 -7.52
C ARG A 98 -4.17 2.50 -7.41
N ALA A 99 -3.75 2.84 -6.18
CA ALA A 99 -2.78 3.90 -5.91
C ALA A 99 -1.33 3.49 -6.19
N VAL A 100 -1.04 2.18 -6.29
CA VAL A 100 0.29 1.63 -6.55
C VAL A 100 0.61 1.61 -8.05
N TRP A 101 -0.38 1.35 -8.91
CA TRP A 101 -0.14 1.20 -10.35
C TRP A 101 0.55 2.39 -11.02
N PRO A 102 0.20 3.66 -10.74
CA PRO A 102 0.91 4.79 -11.33
C PRO A 102 2.41 4.81 -10.97
N LYS A 103 2.76 4.41 -9.74
CA LYS A 103 4.15 4.34 -9.25
C LYS A 103 4.93 3.24 -9.96
N LEU A 104 4.32 2.05 -10.12
CA LEU A 104 4.91 0.94 -10.87
C LEU A 104 5.08 1.25 -12.36
N ASN A 105 4.08 1.89 -12.99
CA ASN A 105 4.16 2.29 -14.39
C ASN A 105 5.28 3.31 -14.64
N ALA A 106 5.53 4.23 -13.70
CA ALA A 106 6.61 5.21 -13.81
C ALA A 106 8.01 4.58 -13.85
N VAL A 107 8.18 3.40 -13.23
CA VAL A 107 9.43 2.62 -13.26
C VAL A 107 9.43 1.50 -14.31
N GLY A 108 8.49 1.54 -15.26
CA GLY A 108 8.43 0.60 -16.39
C GLY A 108 7.83 -0.77 -16.05
N VAL A 109 7.18 -0.92 -14.90
CA VAL A 109 6.41 -2.12 -14.55
C VAL A 109 4.97 -1.91 -15.03
N MET A 110 4.64 -2.52 -16.18
CA MET A 110 3.31 -2.45 -16.79
C MET A 110 2.27 -3.13 -15.90
N CYS A 111 1.55 -2.34 -15.10
CA CYS A 111 0.54 -2.79 -14.15
C CYS A 111 -0.75 -1.97 -14.27
N GLY A 112 -1.87 -2.59 -13.88
CA GLY A 112 -3.16 -1.90 -13.81
C GLY A 112 -3.80 -1.67 -15.17
N GLY A 113 -3.95 -2.75 -15.94
CA GLY A 113 -4.45 -2.72 -17.31
C GLY A 113 -5.61 -1.73 -17.50
N SER A 114 -5.32 -0.61 -18.14
CA SER A 114 -6.30 -0.06 -19.06
C SER A 114 -6.47 -1.14 -20.13
N VAL A 115 -7.55 -1.92 -20.02
CA VAL A 115 -8.11 -2.60 -21.18
C VAL A 115 -8.50 -1.48 -22.14
N ILE A 116 -7.60 -1.10 -23.03
CA ILE A 116 -8.00 -0.47 -24.28
C ILE A 116 -8.36 -1.66 -25.16
N ALA A 117 -9.66 -1.95 -25.21
CA ALA A 117 -10.26 -2.78 -26.24
C ALA A 117 -10.21 -2.05 -27.59
#